data_AF-A0A2D4NY45-F1
#
_entry.id   AF-A0A2D4NY45-F1
#
_cell.length_a   1.000
_cell.length_b   1.000
_cell.length_c   1.000
_cell.angle_alpha   90.00
_cell.angle_beta   90.00
_cell.angle_gamma   90.00
#
_symmetry.space_group_name_H-M   'P 1'
#
loop_
_entity.id
_entity.type
_entity.pdbx_description
1 polymer ?
#
loop_
_entity_poly.entity_id
_entity_poly.type
_entity_poly.pdbx_seq_one_letter_code
_entity_poly.pdbx_strand_id
1 'polypeptide(L)'
;NLPNSLIKLSEKYGPLYTLQLGPRRIVVLCGFEIIKEALVDQGNEFRDRGQQASFDWIFQGHGVAFSNGEKPIHLRRFSITTLRNFGVGKRSIEERILEEAHFLLE
;
A
#
# COMPACT_ATOMS: atom_id res chain seq x y z
N ASN A 1 13.60 11.47 10.79
CA ASN A 1 13.00 10.19 10.31
C ASN A 1 12.96 10.24 8.78
N LEU A 2 12.89 9.09 8.11
CA LEU A 2 12.98 9.00 6.65
C LEU A 2 11.94 9.88 5.91
N PRO A 3 10.64 9.92 6.30
CA PRO A 3 9.65 10.75 5.61
C PRO A 3 10.00 12.25 5.61
N ASN A 4 10.44 12.81 6.74
CA ASN A 4 10.80 14.23 6.81
C ASN A 4 12.02 14.55 5.96
N SER A 5 12.99 13.62 5.86
CA SER A 5 14.14 13.78 4.99
C SER A 5 13.73 13.80 3.50
N LEU A 6 12.78 12.95 3.10
CA LEU A 6 12.25 12.94 1.73
C LEU A 6 11.46 14.22 1.41
N ILE A 7 10.69 14.75 2.36
CA ILE A 7 9.98 16.02 2.19
C ILE A 7 10.98 17.18 2.02
N LYS A 8 12.01 17.26 2.87
CA LYS A 8 13.07 18.29 2.73
C LYS A 8 13.81 18.23 1.40
N LEU A 9 14.03 17.03 0.86
CA LEU A 9 14.62 16.89 -0.49
C LEU A 9 13.66 17.40 -1.57
N SER A 10 12.35 17.23 -1.41
CA SER A 10 11.38 17.76 -2.36
C SER A 10 11.36 19.30 -2.42
N GLU A 11 11.66 19.98 -1.30
CA GLU A 11 11.79 21.44 -1.27
C GLU A 11 12.98 21.93 -2.11
N LYS A 12 14.04 21.12 -2.23
CA LYS A 12 15.26 21.46 -2.97
C LYS A 12 15.22 21.01 -4.43
N TYR A 13 14.75 19.79 -4.70
CA TYR A 13 14.81 19.16 -6.01
C TYR A 13 13.47 19.19 -6.77
N GLY A 14 12.43 19.71 -6.12
CA GLY A 14 11.08 19.70 -6.64
C GLY A 14 10.27 18.48 -6.21
N PRO A 15 8.97 18.46 -6.54
CA PRO A 15 8.02 17.45 -6.07
C PRO A 15 8.20 16.05 -6.69
N LEU A 16 9.06 15.92 -7.71
CA LEU A 16 9.41 14.67 -8.37
C LEU A 16 10.93 14.57 -8.48
N TYR A 17 11.54 13.59 -7.82
CA TYR A 17 12.99 13.43 -7.86
C TYR A 17 13.42 11.97 -7.71
N THR A 18 14.65 11.68 -8.15
CA THR A 18 15.26 10.36 -8.01
C THR A 18 16.20 10.34 -6.81
N LEU A 19 16.10 9.28 -5.99
CA LEU A 19 17.01 9.00 -4.89
C LEU A 19 17.68 7.64 -5.11
N GLN A 20 18.95 7.54 -4.76
CA GLN A 20 19.67 6.28 -4.73
C GLN A 20 19.71 5.78 -3.27
N LEU A 21 18.91 4.77 -2.95
CA LEU A 21 18.84 4.13 -1.64
C LEU A 21 19.72 2.87 -1.65
N GLY A 22 20.99 3.05 -1.30
CA GLY A 22 22.02 2.01 -1.47
C GLY A 22 22.15 1.62 -2.94
N PRO A 23 22.03 0.34 -3.32
CA PRO A 23 22.06 -0.07 -4.73
C PRO A 23 20.73 0.18 -5.46
N ARG A 24 19.65 0.52 -4.75
CA ARG A 24 18.31 0.67 -5.33
C ARG A 24 18.03 2.10 -5.76
N ARG A 25 17.75 2.30 -7.03
CA ARG A 25 17.22 3.58 -7.54
C ARG A 25 15.72 3.66 -7.26
N ILE A 26 15.28 4.77 -6.68
CA ILE A 26 13.86 5.05 -6.41
C ILE A 26 13.46 6.42 -6.95
N VAL A 27 12.22 6.54 -7.41
CA VAL A 27 11.60 7.83 -7.74
C VAL A 27 10.64 8.17 -6.60
N VAL A 28 10.75 9.40 -6.10
CA VAL A 28 9.91 9.90 -5.01
C VAL A 28 8.91 10.89 -5.58
N LEU A 29 7.64 10.65 -5.27
CA LEU A 29 6.50 11.50 -5.62
C LEU A 29 6.05 12.26 -4.37
N CYS A 30 6.09 13.59 -4.41
CA CYS A 30 5.68 14.45 -3.31
C CYS A 30 4.62 15.46 -3.77
N GLY A 31 3.49 15.51 -3.07
CA GLY A 31 2.40 16.43 -3.39
C GLY A 31 1.23 15.76 -4.12
N PHE A 32 0.04 16.30 -3.90
CA PHE A 32 -1.22 15.66 -4.31
C PHE A 32 -1.31 15.45 -5.82
N GLU A 33 -1.03 16.48 -6.63
CA GLU A 33 -1.23 16.42 -8.09
C GLU A 33 -0.39 15.31 -8.74
N ILE A 34 0.91 15.22 -8.41
CA ILE A 34 1.80 14.20 -8.98
C ILE A 34 1.44 12.80 -8.48
N ILE A 35 1.04 12.67 -7.21
CA ILE A 35 0.59 11.38 -6.67
C ILE A 35 -0.70 10.93 -7.36
N LYS A 36 -1.65 11.85 -7.57
CA LYS A 36 -2.92 11.58 -8.25
C LYS A 36 -2.69 11.22 -9.71
N GLU A 37 -1.83 11.96 -10.41
CA GLU A 37 -1.46 11.65 -11.79
C GLU A 37 -0.85 10.24 -11.90
N ALA A 38 0.13 9.91 -11.07
CA ALA A 38 0.81 8.62 -11.13
C ALA A 38 -0.08 7.44 -10.70
N LEU A 39 -0.76 7.55 -9.55
CA LEU A 39 -1.47 6.41 -8.95
C LEU A 39 -2.92 6.25 -9.43
N VAL A 40 -3.51 7.30 -10.01
CA VAL A 40 -4.90 7.28 -10.50
C VAL A 40 -4.92 7.41 -12.02
N ASP A 41 -4.46 8.53 -12.57
CA ASP A 41 -4.59 8.80 -14.01
C ASP A 41 -3.73 7.83 -14.84
N GLN A 42 -2.55 7.46 -14.34
CA GLN A 42 -1.63 6.46 -14.90
C GLN A 42 -1.61 5.17 -14.08
N GLY A 43 -2.68 4.87 -13.33
CA GLY A 43 -2.69 3.80 -12.32
C GLY A 43 -2.33 2.40 -12.84
N ASN A 44 -2.51 2.12 -14.15
CA ASN A 44 -2.08 0.86 -14.76
C ASN A 44 -0.55 0.73 -14.89
N GLU A 45 0.15 1.83 -15.15
CA GLU A 45 1.63 1.86 -15.25
C GLU A 45 2.27 1.75 -13.85
N PHE A 46 1.62 2.33 -12.84
CA PHE A 46 2.07 2.31 -11.43
C PHE A 46 1.40 1.22 -10.58
N ARG A 47 0.80 0.20 -11.21
CA ARG A 47 -0.01 -0.81 -10.49
C ARG A 47 0.83 -1.81 -9.70
N ASP A 48 2.11 -1.96 -10.02
CA ASP A 48 2.99 -2.94 -9.39
C ASP A 48 3.39 -2.54 -7.97
N ARG A 49 3.88 -3.51 -7.20
CA ARG A 49 4.34 -3.38 -5.83
C ARG A 49 5.87 -3.30 -5.83
N GLY A 50 6.38 -2.24 -5.21
CA GLY A 50 7.80 -2.10 -4.93
C GLY A 50 8.28 -3.11 -3.88
N GLN A 51 9.57 -3.42 -3.90
CA GLN A 51 10.19 -4.32 -2.94
C GLN A 51 10.32 -3.68 -1.56
N GLN A 52 9.97 -4.43 -0.52
CA GLN A 52 10.19 -4.08 0.88
C GLN A 52 11.02 -5.20 1.51
N ALA A 53 12.29 -4.92 1.81
CA ALA A 53 13.28 -5.96 2.10
C ALA A 53 12.92 -6.86 3.30
N SER A 54 12.32 -6.33 4.37
CA SER A 54 11.94 -7.14 5.52
C SER A 54 10.74 -8.04 5.25
N PHE A 55 9.78 -7.59 4.44
CA PHE A 55 8.61 -8.39 4.05
C PHE A 55 8.95 -9.37 2.92
N ASP A 56 9.82 -9.00 2.00
CA ASP A 56 10.25 -9.86 0.90
C ASP A 56 10.95 -11.13 1.43
N TRP A 57 11.63 -11.05 2.58
CA TRP A 57 12.21 -12.22 3.24
C TRP A 57 11.17 -13.29 3.62
N ILE A 58 9.97 -12.87 4.06
CA ILE A 58 8.89 -13.76 4.49
C ILE A 58 7.98 -14.13 3.32
N PHE A 59 7.52 -13.13 2.57
CA PHE A 59 6.47 -13.30 1.56
C PHE A 59 7.02 -13.73 0.20
N GLN A 60 8.28 -13.42 -0.11
CA GLN A 60 8.97 -13.86 -1.34
C GLN A 60 8.15 -13.60 -2.62
N GLY A 61 7.46 -12.45 -2.70
CA GLY A 61 6.62 -12.11 -3.85
C GLY A 61 5.26 -12.84 -3.92
N HIS A 62 4.80 -13.46 -2.83
CA HIS A 62 3.50 -14.14 -2.72
C HIS A 62 2.48 -13.34 -1.91
N GLY A 63 1.22 -13.78 -1.96
CA GLY A 63 0.11 -13.17 -1.23
C GLY A 63 -0.46 -11.92 -1.91
N VAL A 64 -1.51 -11.34 -1.33
CA VAL A 64 -2.26 -10.23 -1.93
C VAL A 64 -1.51 -8.89 -1.91
N ALA A 65 -0.65 -8.67 -0.92
CA ALA A 65 -0.02 -7.38 -0.67
C ALA A 65 1.34 -7.18 -1.38
N PHE A 66 2.10 -8.26 -1.57
CA PHE A 66 3.51 -8.21 -2.01
C PHE A 66 3.78 -8.97 -3.32
N SER A 67 2.74 -9.39 -4.06
CA SER A 67 2.90 -10.03 -5.37
C SER A 67 2.67 -9.06 -6.53
N ASN A 68 3.23 -9.37 -7.71
CA ASN A 68 3.10 -8.64 -8.97
C ASN A 68 2.58 -9.53 -10.10
N GLY A 69 2.23 -8.92 -11.23
CA GLY A 69 1.65 -9.60 -12.39
C GLY A 69 0.18 -9.95 -12.18
N GLU A 70 -0.24 -11.14 -12.65
CA GLU A 70 -1.65 -11.55 -12.58
C GLU A 70 -2.07 -12.06 -11.20
N LYS A 71 -1.13 -12.59 -10.41
CA LYS A 71 -1.38 -13.14 -9.06
C LYS A 71 -2.17 -12.20 -8.13
N PRO A 72 -1.75 -10.94 -7.91
CA PRO A 72 -2.46 -10.03 -7.01
C PRO A 72 -3.86 -9.66 -7.52
N ILE A 73 -4.13 -9.71 -8.83
CA ILE A 73 -5.44 -9.39 -9.40
C ILE A 73 -6.48 -10.42 -8.93
N HIS A 74 -6.16 -11.71 -9.08
CA HIS A 74 -7.04 -12.79 -8.65
C HIS A 74 -7.16 -12.86 -7.13
N LEU A 75 -6.02 -12.79 -6.41
CA LEU A 75 -6.02 -12.85 -4.94
C LEU A 75 -6.78 -11.68 -4.33
N ARG A 76 -6.61 -10.45 -4.83
CA ARG A 76 -7.33 -9.27 -4.34
C ARG A 76 -8.83 -9.40 -4.57
N ARG A 77 -9.25 -9.84 -5.76
CA ARG A 77 -10.67 -10.06 -6.07
C ARG A 77 -11.28 -11.09 -5.12
N PHE A 78 -10.62 -12.23 -4.96
CA PHE A 78 -11.06 -13.28 -4.03
C PHE A 78 -11.14 -12.77 -2.59
N SER A 79 -10.06 -12.17 -2.07
CA SER A 79 -10.02 -11.68 -0.69
C SER A 79 -11.09 -10.64 -0.40
N ILE A 80 -11.31 -9.66 -1.29
CA ILE A 80 -12.35 -8.64 -1.09
C ILE A 80 -13.75 -9.27 -1.09
N THR A 81 -14.04 -10.17 -2.02
CA THR A 81 -15.33 -10.88 -2.06
C THR A 81 -15.54 -11.71 -0.79
N THR A 82 -14.55 -12.48 -0.39
CA THR A 82 -14.59 -13.31 0.81
C THR A 82 -14.77 -12.48 2.08
N LEU A 83 -14.05 -11.36 2.23
CA LEU A 83 -14.22 -10.45 3.37
C LEU A 83 -15.63 -9.84 3.44
N ARG A 84 -16.21 -9.44 2.30
CA ARG A 84 -17.61 -8.96 2.25
C ARG A 84 -18.61 -10.06 2.58
N ASN A 85 -18.33 -11.30 2.18
CA ASN A 85 -19.15 -12.45 2.55
C ASN A 85 -19.10 -12.70 4.07
N PHE A 86 -17.93 -12.54 4.68
CA PHE A 86 -17.74 -12.59 6.15
C PHE A 86 -18.19 -11.32 6.89
N GLY A 87 -18.83 -10.37 6.22
CA GLY A 87 -19.49 -9.25 6.89
C GLY A 87 -18.78 -7.91 6.81
N VAL A 88 -17.59 -7.82 6.21
CA VAL A 88 -16.92 -6.51 6.04
C VAL A 88 -17.82 -5.57 5.22
N GLY A 89 -18.12 -4.40 5.79
CA GLY A 89 -19.07 -3.44 5.22
C GLY A 89 -20.55 -3.73 5.50
N LYS A 90 -20.85 -4.69 6.39
CA LYS A 90 -22.20 -5.02 6.86
C LYS A 90 -22.28 -4.87 8.38
N ARG A 91 -23.50 -4.82 8.92
CA ARG A 91 -23.77 -4.75 10.36
C ARG A 91 -23.11 -5.88 11.17
N SER A 92 -22.95 -7.07 10.60
CA SER A 92 -22.35 -8.20 11.31
C SER A 92 -20.90 -7.98 11.73
N ILE A 93 -20.07 -7.28 10.93
CA ILE A 93 -18.70 -6.95 11.36
C ILE A 93 -18.68 -5.80 12.36
N GLU A 94 -19.62 -4.85 12.25
CA GLU A 94 -19.79 -3.76 13.22
C GLU A 94 -20.08 -4.33 14.61
N GLU A 95 -21.03 -5.27 14.69
CA GLU A 95 -21.35 -5.97 15.94
C GLU A 95 -20.13 -6.69 16.52
N ARG A 96 -19.32 -7.36 15.67
CA ARG A 96 -18.08 -8.00 16.11
C ARG A 96 -17.04 -7.01 16.61
N ILE A 97 -16.89 -5.86 15.96
CA ILE A 97 -15.96 -4.80 16.39
C ILE A 97 -16.41 -4.24 17.74
N LEU A 98 -17.71 -4.02 17.94
CA LEU A 98 -18.27 -3.53 19.21
C LEU A 98 -18.09 -4.54 20.34
N GLU A 99 -18.26 -5.84 20.05
CA GLU A 99 -18.00 -6.92 20.99
C GLU A 99 -16.53 -6.91 21.46
N GLU A 100 -15.55 -6.87 20.55
CA GLU A 100 -14.13 -6.80 20.91
C GLU A 100 -13.78 -5.49 21.64
N ALA A 101 -14.43 -4.37 21.28
CA ALA A 101 -14.27 -3.11 22.00
C ALA A 101 -14.81 -3.17 23.43
N HIS A 102 -15.89 -3.90 23.68
CA HIS A 102 -16.39 -4.14 25.02
C HIS A 102 -15.37 -4.93 25.85
N PHE A 103 -14.82 -6.02 25.31
CA PHE A 103 -13.77 -6.80 25.98
C PHE A 103 -12.48 -6.00 26.22
N LEU A 104 -12.16 -5.01 25.39
CA LEU A 104 -11.00 -4.14 25.60
C LEU A 104 -11.19 -3.16 26.76
N LEU A 105 -12.45 -2.80 27.07
CA LEU A 105 -12.78 -1.84 28.13
C LEU A 105 -12.96 -2.51 29.49
N GLU A 106 -13.18 -3.83 29.53
CA GLU A 106 -13.15 -4.65 30.75
C GLU A 106 -11.71 -4.90 31.21
#